data_AF-A0A9D2TSE3-F1
#
_entry.id   AF-A0A9D2TSE3-F1
#
_cell.length_a   1.000
_cell.length_b   1.000
_cell.length_c   1.000
_cell.angle_alpha   90.00
_cell.angle_beta   90.00
_cell.angle_gamma   90.00
#
_symmetry.space_group_name_H-M   'P 1'
#
loop_
_entity.id
_entity.type
_entity.pdbx_description
1 polymer ?
#
loop_
_entity_poly.entity_id
_entity_poly.type
_entity_poly.pdbx_seq_one_letter_code
_entity_poly.pdbx_strand_id
1 'polypeptide(L)'
;MKEEKGNDHMIKLNFAGIHTRQELHRYLEEKLQLPQSQGESLDNIYDFLTLAAGRLHIIVEGMSRNRSKLGGYLDGVVRSLRAAEAVTEGLTLEVREQMDADKEWLDNPAVVEQSCAYSRPVMVGMGDAPVPVSGQEGLMYRAEGMPYLRLCFANAVDVQIDIGGVRYPFLETDKDVWTVDLPLDPGFYYVHLYVDNCLVLSPFLPIGYGHCRPANYIEVGPMEEFCLMKDVPHGTIRHEYFVSRTTGRTETCVCYVPPGYEEGSGEYPVLYLQHGFGENERGWIWQGKVNHIMDNLLAEGKAVPMLIVMANGMVMTECEAGKLQLRHELFLEELKQDIIPFIEQKYRVKKDREHRAMAGLSMGSMQTSMLIGKDPELFAWAGLFSGFLHNLVGEHPDNSHLEEIRKPEFSRNMKLLFRGMGRQDDFWKNFEEDDAFCEEYSVVCIRREYEGGHDWNVWRKCIHDFLPMLFV
;
A
#
# COMPACT_ATOMS: atom_id res chain seq x y z
N MET A 1 -48.28 11.84 13.39
CA MET A 1 -48.33 11.35 11.99
C MET A 1 -46.95 10.81 11.69
N LYS A 2 -46.86 9.57 11.19
CA LYS A 2 -45.61 8.81 11.01
C LYS A 2 -44.58 9.59 10.17
N GLU A 3 -43.35 9.71 10.65
CA GLU A 3 -42.18 10.01 9.82
C GLU A 3 -41.89 8.77 8.96
N GLU A 4 -42.09 8.89 7.66
CA GLU A 4 -41.67 7.87 6.68
C GLU A 4 -40.14 7.94 6.51
N LYS A 5 -39.51 6.77 6.58
CA LYS A 5 -38.10 6.53 6.28
C LYS A 5 -37.78 7.07 4.88
N GLY A 6 -36.72 7.87 4.76
CA GLY A 6 -36.17 8.29 3.47
C GLY A 6 -35.69 7.06 2.69
N ASN A 7 -36.43 6.68 1.65
CA ASN A 7 -35.97 5.74 0.64
C ASN A 7 -35.00 6.48 -0.28
N ASP A 8 -33.73 6.08 -0.30
CA ASP A 8 -32.83 6.39 -1.42
C ASP A 8 -33.42 5.71 -2.67
N HIS A 9 -33.71 6.48 -3.72
CA HIS A 9 -34.16 5.95 -5.00
C HIS A 9 -32.94 5.78 -5.92
N MET A 10 -32.70 4.57 -6.42
CA MET A 10 -31.60 4.29 -7.35
C MET A 10 -32.14 3.94 -8.74
N ILE A 11 -31.62 4.57 -9.79
CA ILE A 11 -31.99 4.33 -11.19
C ILE A 11 -30.76 3.90 -11.98
N LYS A 12 -30.79 2.69 -12.54
CA LYS A 12 -29.73 2.15 -13.40
C LYS A 12 -30.08 2.31 -14.88
N LEU A 13 -29.29 3.09 -15.61
CA LEU A 13 -29.39 3.34 -17.05
C LEU A 13 -28.29 2.55 -17.78
N ASN A 14 -28.63 1.37 -18.30
CA ASN A 14 -27.71 0.57 -19.11
C ASN A 14 -28.01 0.76 -20.60
N PHE A 15 -27.06 1.33 -21.33
CA PHE A 15 -27.20 1.59 -22.76
C PHE A 15 -26.65 0.47 -23.65
N ALA A 16 -26.19 -0.64 -23.07
CA ALA A 16 -25.75 -1.81 -23.83
C ALA A 16 -26.94 -2.40 -24.64
N GLY A 17 -26.71 -2.64 -25.94
CA GLY A 17 -27.75 -3.18 -26.83
C GLY A 17 -28.71 -2.15 -27.44
N ILE A 18 -28.59 -0.86 -27.07
CA ILE A 18 -29.33 0.23 -27.72
C ILE A 18 -28.59 0.68 -28.98
N HIS A 19 -29.25 0.69 -30.14
CA HIS A 19 -28.57 0.89 -31.42
C HIS A 19 -29.02 2.13 -32.19
N THR A 20 -30.13 2.74 -31.78
CA THR A 20 -30.66 3.95 -32.41
C THR A 20 -31.02 5.02 -31.38
N ARG A 21 -31.09 6.29 -31.82
CA ARG A 21 -31.51 7.42 -30.96
C ARG A 21 -32.93 7.24 -30.43
N GLN A 22 -33.83 6.73 -31.27
CA GLN A 22 -35.22 6.46 -30.91
C GLN A 22 -35.35 5.39 -29.82
N GLU A 23 -34.56 4.33 -29.90
CA GLU A 23 -34.49 3.31 -28.84
C GLU A 23 -33.94 3.89 -27.54
N LEU A 24 -32.89 4.72 -27.62
CA LEU A 24 -32.32 5.37 -26.44
C LEU A 24 -33.32 6.31 -25.77
N HIS A 25 -34.02 7.13 -26.57
CA HIS A 25 -35.00 8.08 -26.05
C HIS A 25 -36.16 7.35 -25.39
N ARG A 26 -36.72 6.31 -26.04
CA ARG A 26 -37.79 5.50 -25.47
C ARG A 26 -37.37 4.78 -24.19
N TYR A 27 -36.14 4.27 -24.16
CA TYR A 27 -35.56 3.63 -22.98
C TYR A 27 -35.49 4.63 -21.80
N LEU A 28 -35.07 5.87 -22.06
CA LEU A 28 -35.02 6.93 -21.05
C LEU A 28 -36.42 7.36 -20.60
N GLU A 29 -37.38 7.51 -21.52
CA GLU A 29 -38.78 7.81 -21.18
C GLU A 29 -39.37 6.74 -20.24
N GLU A 30 -39.10 5.47 -20.50
CA GLU A 30 -39.57 4.37 -19.67
C GLU A 30 -38.89 4.33 -18.30
N LYS A 31 -37.54 4.44 -18.27
CA LYS A 31 -36.75 4.30 -17.04
C LYS A 31 -36.88 5.50 -16.10
N LEU A 32 -37.03 6.69 -16.66
CA LEU A 32 -37.19 7.93 -15.90
C LEU A 32 -38.66 8.36 -15.79
N GLN A 33 -39.60 7.56 -16.33
CA GLN A 33 -41.04 7.84 -16.32
C GLN A 33 -41.38 9.25 -16.87
N LEU A 34 -40.70 9.66 -17.95
CA LEU A 34 -40.87 10.98 -18.54
C LEU A 34 -42.23 11.09 -19.24
N PRO A 35 -42.85 12.29 -19.30
CA PRO A 35 -44.06 12.50 -20.07
C PRO A 35 -43.80 12.21 -21.55
N GLN A 36 -44.69 11.45 -22.21
CA GLN A 36 -44.60 11.17 -23.64
C GLN A 36 -44.65 12.50 -24.42
N SER A 37 -43.54 12.88 -25.02
CA SER A 37 -43.45 14.11 -25.81
C SER A 37 -43.36 13.79 -27.31
N GLN A 38 -43.90 14.66 -28.16
CA GLN A 38 -43.70 14.54 -29.62
C GLN A 38 -42.32 15.09 -30.01
N GLY A 39 -41.23 14.41 -29.62
CA GLY A 39 -39.87 14.75 -30.06
C GLY A 39 -38.76 14.20 -29.17
N GLU A 40 -37.56 14.01 -29.73
CA GLU A 40 -36.36 13.48 -29.04
C GLU A 40 -35.65 14.53 -28.15
N SER A 41 -36.38 15.46 -27.52
CA SER A 41 -35.77 16.57 -26.76
C SER A 41 -35.16 16.10 -25.44
N LEU A 42 -33.92 16.50 -25.19
CA LEU A 42 -33.19 16.19 -23.95
C LEU A 42 -33.60 17.10 -22.78
N ASP A 43 -34.35 18.17 -23.03
CA ASP A 43 -34.82 19.12 -22.01
C ASP A 43 -35.73 18.44 -20.99
N ASN A 44 -36.54 17.47 -21.43
CA ASN A 44 -37.44 16.72 -20.55
C ASN A 44 -36.69 15.91 -19.47
N ILE A 45 -35.49 15.42 -19.80
CA ILE A 45 -34.65 14.66 -18.84
C ILE A 45 -34.14 15.61 -17.77
N TYR A 46 -33.65 16.78 -18.17
CA TYR A 46 -33.17 17.80 -17.26
C TYR A 46 -34.29 18.32 -16.35
N ASP A 47 -35.45 18.65 -16.91
CA ASP A 47 -36.59 19.16 -16.15
C ASP A 47 -37.11 18.14 -15.14
N PHE A 48 -37.19 16.86 -15.51
CA PHE A 48 -37.58 15.80 -14.58
C PHE A 48 -36.62 15.68 -13.40
N LEU A 49 -35.32 15.65 -13.68
CA LEU A 49 -34.31 15.45 -12.65
C LEU A 49 -34.17 16.64 -11.71
N THR A 50 -34.34 17.86 -12.21
CA THR A 50 -34.33 19.09 -11.39
C THR A 50 -35.58 19.27 -10.53
N LEU A 51 -36.66 18.55 -10.84
CA LEU A 51 -37.91 18.53 -10.07
C LEU A 51 -38.02 17.31 -9.13
N ALA A 52 -37.05 16.39 -9.17
CA ALA A 52 -37.06 15.21 -8.32
C ALA A 52 -36.87 15.59 -6.84
N ALA A 53 -37.73 15.09 -5.97
CA ALA A 53 -37.65 15.30 -4.53
C ALA A 53 -37.08 14.06 -3.83
N GLY A 54 -36.08 14.25 -2.96
CA GLY A 54 -35.41 13.17 -2.23
C GLY A 54 -34.06 12.80 -2.82
N ARG A 55 -33.32 11.91 -2.15
CA ARG A 55 -32.03 11.42 -2.63
C ARG A 55 -32.23 10.45 -3.79
N LEU A 56 -31.69 10.82 -4.95
CA LEU A 56 -31.77 10.07 -6.20
C LEU A 56 -30.35 9.76 -6.69
N HIS A 57 -30.03 8.48 -6.86
CA HIS A 57 -28.74 8.04 -7.38
C HIS A 57 -28.92 7.41 -8.77
N ILE A 58 -28.25 7.96 -9.78
CA ILE A 58 -28.33 7.48 -11.16
C ILE A 58 -27.00 6.86 -11.56
N ILE A 59 -27.04 5.61 -12.02
CA ILE A 59 -25.86 4.91 -12.54
C ILE A 59 -26.03 4.73 -14.05
N VAL A 60 -25.09 5.22 -14.84
CA VAL A 60 -25.06 5.11 -16.30
C VAL A 60 -23.98 4.11 -16.71
N GLU A 61 -24.33 3.09 -17.49
CA GLU A 61 -23.41 2.03 -17.95
C GLU A 61 -23.61 1.72 -19.44
N GLY A 62 -22.69 0.96 -20.05
CA GLY A 62 -22.85 0.42 -21.40
C GLY A 62 -22.65 1.42 -22.54
N MET A 63 -22.04 2.57 -22.26
CA MET A 63 -21.83 3.66 -23.22
C MET A 63 -20.80 3.34 -24.32
N SER A 64 -19.68 2.71 -23.94
CA SER A 64 -18.54 2.43 -24.82
C SER A 64 -18.93 1.58 -26.03
N ARG A 65 -19.71 0.51 -25.82
CA ARG A 65 -20.17 -0.42 -26.88
C ARG A 65 -21.04 0.21 -27.97
N ASN A 66 -21.63 1.38 -27.70
CA ASN A 66 -22.57 2.04 -28.61
C ASN A 66 -22.15 3.47 -28.99
N ARG A 67 -21.00 3.97 -28.49
CA ARG A 67 -20.50 5.32 -28.77
C ARG A 67 -20.29 5.56 -30.27
N SER A 68 -19.85 4.55 -31.01
CA SER A 68 -19.68 4.60 -32.48
C SER A 68 -21.01 4.69 -33.26
N LYS A 69 -22.13 4.22 -32.68
CA LYS A 69 -23.46 4.20 -33.32
C LYS A 69 -24.32 5.39 -32.94
N LEU A 70 -24.25 5.81 -31.67
CA LEU A 70 -25.12 6.86 -31.11
C LEU A 70 -24.44 8.25 -31.08
N GLY A 71 -23.10 8.29 -31.10
CA GLY A 71 -22.30 9.52 -31.23
C GLY A 71 -22.73 10.63 -30.28
N GLY A 72 -22.76 11.87 -30.80
CA GLY A 72 -23.03 13.08 -30.01
C GLY A 72 -24.40 13.19 -29.32
N TYR A 73 -25.36 12.30 -29.63
CA TYR A 73 -26.64 12.24 -28.91
C TYR A 73 -26.49 11.56 -27.54
N LEU A 74 -25.71 10.48 -27.48
CA LEU A 74 -25.36 9.81 -26.22
C LEU A 74 -24.58 10.74 -25.30
N ASP A 75 -23.59 11.46 -25.84
CA ASP A 75 -22.87 12.50 -25.09
C ASP A 75 -23.81 13.64 -24.65
N GLY A 76 -24.86 13.93 -25.45
CA GLY A 76 -25.92 14.88 -25.10
C GLY A 76 -26.72 14.46 -23.87
N VAL A 77 -27.16 13.20 -23.82
CA VAL A 77 -27.88 12.64 -22.67
C VAL A 77 -27.03 12.76 -21.40
N VAL A 78 -25.76 12.35 -21.45
CA VAL A 78 -24.86 12.42 -20.28
C VAL A 78 -24.62 13.86 -19.84
N ARG A 79 -24.46 14.79 -20.78
CA ARG A 79 -24.37 16.22 -20.45
C ARG A 79 -25.62 16.73 -19.75
N SER A 80 -26.81 16.34 -20.20
CA SER A 80 -28.06 16.71 -19.53
C SER A 80 -28.17 16.12 -18.11
N LEU A 81 -27.76 14.87 -17.91
CA LEU A 81 -27.72 14.24 -16.59
C LEU A 81 -26.75 14.96 -15.64
N ARG A 82 -25.52 15.26 -16.09
CA ARG A 82 -24.51 16.00 -15.32
C ARG A 82 -24.96 17.42 -15.00
N ALA A 83 -25.63 18.08 -15.95
CA ALA A 83 -26.18 19.43 -15.74
C ALA A 83 -27.27 19.42 -14.64
N ALA A 84 -28.11 18.39 -14.58
CA ALA A 84 -29.12 18.25 -13.53
C ALA A 84 -28.50 17.93 -12.16
N GLU A 85 -27.48 17.06 -12.11
CA GLU A 85 -26.71 16.76 -10.89
C GLU A 85 -26.13 18.03 -10.26
N ALA A 86 -25.57 18.93 -11.08
CA ALA A 86 -24.93 20.15 -10.60
C ALA A 86 -25.88 21.14 -9.89
N VAL A 87 -27.19 21.04 -10.12
CA VAL A 87 -28.18 22.01 -9.60
C VAL A 87 -29.24 21.39 -8.69
N THR A 88 -29.21 20.07 -8.49
CA THR A 88 -30.24 19.34 -7.74
C THR A 88 -29.66 18.72 -6.48
N GLU A 89 -30.05 19.24 -5.32
CA GLU A 89 -29.59 18.73 -4.02
C GLU A 89 -30.12 17.31 -3.77
N GLY A 90 -29.21 16.36 -3.51
CA GLY A 90 -29.55 14.95 -3.31
C GLY A 90 -29.56 14.10 -4.58
N LEU A 91 -29.33 14.68 -5.76
CA LEU A 91 -29.07 13.93 -6.99
C LEU A 91 -27.57 13.61 -7.11
N THR A 92 -27.24 12.35 -7.36
CA THR A 92 -25.86 11.90 -7.62
C THR A 92 -25.84 11.07 -8.90
N LEU A 93 -24.84 11.28 -9.75
CA LEU A 93 -24.68 10.60 -11.02
C LEU A 93 -23.32 9.87 -11.07
N GLU A 94 -23.38 8.57 -11.27
CA GLU A 94 -22.23 7.72 -11.53
C GLU A 94 -22.24 7.33 -13.01
N VAL A 95 -21.17 7.60 -13.75
CA VAL A 95 -21.04 7.18 -15.16
C VAL A 95 -19.92 6.15 -15.21
N ARG A 96 -20.26 4.89 -15.46
CA ARG A 96 -19.31 3.78 -15.55
C ARG A 96 -19.00 3.51 -17.01
N GLU A 97 -17.94 4.14 -17.52
CA GLU A 97 -17.35 3.73 -18.80
C GLU A 97 -16.49 2.48 -18.57
N GLN A 98 -17.02 1.33 -18.98
CA GLN A 98 -16.18 0.15 -19.15
C GLN A 98 -15.40 0.37 -20.45
N MET A 99 -14.09 0.64 -20.36
CA MET A 99 -13.19 0.44 -21.49
C MET A 99 -13.43 -0.97 -22.05
N ASP A 100 -13.11 -1.21 -23.32
CA ASP A 100 -12.82 -2.58 -23.77
C ASP A 100 -11.55 -3.02 -23.02
N ALA A 101 -11.77 -3.41 -21.77
CA ALA A 101 -10.82 -3.68 -20.71
C ALA A 101 -10.11 -5.01 -20.94
N ASP A 102 -10.03 -5.48 -22.18
CA ASP A 102 -9.44 -6.77 -22.45
C ASP A 102 -7.91 -6.72 -22.49
N LYS A 103 -7.27 -5.53 -22.44
CA LYS A 103 -5.79 -5.41 -22.53
C LYS A 103 -5.11 -4.31 -21.70
N GLU A 104 -5.56 -3.06 -21.72
CA GLU A 104 -4.70 -1.94 -21.25
C GLU A 104 -4.36 -1.94 -19.75
N TRP A 105 -5.24 -2.43 -18.87
CA TRP A 105 -4.92 -2.52 -17.45
C TRP A 105 -4.11 -3.79 -17.09
N LEU A 106 -4.13 -4.83 -17.93
CA LEU A 106 -3.36 -6.06 -17.71
C LEU A 106 -1.84 -5.80 -17.80
N ASP A 107 -1.44 -4.80 -18.57
CA ASP A 107 -0.04 -4.40 -18.73
C ASP A 107 0.42 -3.40 -17.66
N ASN A 108 -0.44 -2.98 -16.72
CA ASN A 108 -0.06 -2.07 -15.65
C ASN A 108 0.77 -2.80 -14.59
N PRO A 109 2.05 -2.43 -14.38
CA PRO A 109 2.92 -3.10 -13.40
C PRO A 109 2.35 -3.06 -11.98
N ALA A 110 1.63 -1.99 -11.63
CA ALA A 110 0.96 -1.90 -10.34
C ALA A 110 -0.04 -3.05 -10.14
N VAL A 111 -0.66 -3.57 -11.20
CA VAL A 111 -1.61 -4.69 -11.13
C VAL A 111 -0.91 -6.05 -11.21
N VAL A 112 0.16 -6.17 -12.01
CA VAL A 112 0.87 -7.44 -12.21
C VAL A 112 1.78 -7.79 -11.02
N GLU A 113 2.47 -6.80 -10.46
CA GLU A 113 3.48 -6.98 -9.41
C GLU A 113 2.90 -6.94 -7.98
N GLN A 114 1.59 -7.17 -7.86
CA GLN A 114 0.84 -6.89 -6.64
C GLN A 114 0.91 -8.04 -5.62
N SER A 115 1.20 -9.30 -5.99
CA SER A 115 0.93 -10.46 -5.12
C SER A 115 2.17 -11.15 -4.53
N CYS A 116 1.96 -11.89 -3.42
CA CYS A 116 2.91 -12.89 -2.87
C CYS A 116 3.31 -14.01 -3.85
N ALA A 117 2.71 -14.04 -5.04
CA ALA A 117 2.92 -15.04 -6.08
C ALA A 117 3.35 -14.42 -7.42
N TYR A 118 3.87 -13.19 -7.44
CA TYR A 118 4.35 -12.48 -8.64
C TYR A 118 3.30 -12.26 -9.75
N SER A 119 2.05 -12.71 -9.55
CA SER A 119 0.98 -12.65 -10.55
C SER A 119 -0.40 -12.70 -9.88
N ARG A 120 -1.38 -12.05 -10.51
CA ARG A 120 -2.79 -12.12 -10.09
C ARG A 120 -3.31 -13.56 -10.25
N PRO A 121 -4.13 -14.06 -9.30
CA PRO A 121 -4.77 -15.35 -9.48
C PRO A 121 -5.65 -15.35 -10.72
N VAL A 122 -5.42 -16.29 -11.64
CA VAL A 122 -6.29 -16.53 -12.79
C VAL A 122 -7.10 -17.80 -12.53
N MET A 123 -8.42 -17.66 -12.45
CA MET A 123 -9.33 -18.79 -12.24
C MET A 123 -9.45 -19.61 -13.52
N VAL A 124 -8.60 -20.63 -13.68
CA VAL A 124 -8.64 -21.56 -14.83
C VAL A 124 -9.37 -22.84 -14.48
N GLY A 125 -10.27 -23.29 -15.37
CA GLY A 125 -10.76 -24.67 -15.35
C GLY A 125 -9.71 -25.62 -15.95
N MET A 126 -9.73 -26.91 -15.60
CA MET A 126 -8.83 -27.92 -16.17
C MET A 126 -9.02 -28.20 -17.69
N GLY A 127 -9.79 -27.38 -18.41
CA GLY A 127 -10.07 -27.55 -19.85
C GLY A 127 -9.55 -26.38 -20.69
N ASP A 128 -9.39 -26.59 -21.99
CA ASP A 128 -8.80 -25.64 -22.94
C ASP A 128 -9.69 -24.41 -23.27
N ALA A 129 -10.80 -24.22 -22.55
CA ALA A 129 -11.68 -23.08 -22.79
C ALA A 129 -11.06 -21.80 -22.22
N PRO A 130 -10.94 -20.71 -23.01
CA PRO A 130 -10.45 -19.45 -22.50
C PRO A 130 -11.36 -18.92 -21.38
N VAL A 131 -10.75 -18.51 -20.26
CA VAL A 131 -11.46 -17.90 -19.14
C VAL A 131 -11.92 -16.50 -19.55
N PRO A 132 -13.22 -16.17 -19.49
CA PRO A 132 -13.70 -14.84 -19.84
C PRO A 132 -13.10 -13.76 -18.93
N VAL A 133 -12.59 -12.66 -19.51
CA VAL A 133 -12.09 -11.48 -18.78
C VAL A 133 -13.17 -10.91 -17.84
N SER A 134 -14.45 -11.02 -18.23
CA SER A 134 -15.60 -10.59 -17.44
C SER A 134 -15.76 -11.31 -16.09
N GLY A 135 -15.06 -12.42 -15.87
CA GLY A 135 -15.09 -13.18 -14.60
C GLY A 135 -14.00 -12.78 -13.59
N GLN A 136 -13.12 -11.85 -13.94
CA GLN A 136 -11.96 -11.53 -13.09
C GLN A 136 -12.34 -10.69 -11.87
N GLU A 137 -11.64 -10.92 -10.75
CA GLU A 137 -11.83 -10.25 -9.46
C GLU A 137 -10.53 -9.60 -9.00
N GLY A 138 -10.59 -8.44 -8.34
CA GLY A 138 -9.44 -7.66 -7.88
C GLY A 138 -9.49 -6.19 -8.30
N LEU A 139 -8.33 -5.52 -8.28
CA LEU A 139 -8.17 -4.13 -8.72
C LEU A 139 -8.26 -4.00 -10.25
N MET A 140 -9.00 -2.99 -10.70
CA MET A 140 -9.28 -2.67 -12.09
C MET A 140 -9.27 -1.15 -12.29
N TYR A 141 -9.32 -0.71 -13.54
CA TYR A 141 -9.36 0.70 -13.90
C TYR A 141 -10.53 0.98 -14.85
N ARG A 142 -11.27 2.06 -14.58
CA ARG A 142 -12.26 2.61 -15.50
C ARG A 142 -11.58 3.23 -16.71
N ALA A 143 -12.35 3.57 -17.74
CA ALA A 143 -11.82 4.14 -18.99
C ALA A 143 -11.01 5.42 -18.79
N GLU A 144 -11.46 6.24 -17.85
CA GLU A 144 -10.88 7.50 -17.44
C GLU A 144 -9.69 7.35 -16.48
N GLY A 145 -9.31 6.12 -16.12
CA GLY A 145 -8.19 5.84 -15.21
C GLY A 145 -8.55 5.82 -13.72
N MET A 146 -9.83 5.93 -13.34
CA MET A 146 -10.28 5.76 -11.95
C MET A 146 -10.09 4.30 -11.50
N PRO A 147 -9.36 4.01 -10.42
CA PRO A 147 -9.25 2.66 -9.92
C PRO A 147 -10.56 2.21 -9.26
N TYR A 148 -10.91 0.94 -9.42
CA TYR A 148 -12.07 0.35 -8.76
C TYR A 148 -11.79 -1.12 -8.42
N LEU A 149 -12.44 -1.63 -7.39
CA LEU A 149 -12.43 -3.06 -7.10
C LEU A 149 -13.67 -3.74 -7.68
N ARG A 150 -13.50 -4.96 -8.17
CA ARG A 150 -14.58 -5.89 -8.51
C ARG A 150 -14.36 -7.19 -7.77
N LEU A 151 -15.31 -7.62 -6.95
CA LEU A 151 -15.24 -8.84 -6.15
C LEU A 151 -16.57 -9.58 -6.17
N CYS A 152 -16.54 -10.90 -6.05
CA CYS A 152 -17.72 -11.74 -6.01
C CYS A 152 -17.97 -12.24 -4.58
N PHE A 153 -19.14 -11.93 -4.03
CA PHE A 153 -19.56 -12.40 -2.71
C PHE A 153 -20.99 -12.93 -2.79
N ALA A 154 -21.11 -14.25 -2.93
CA ALA A 154 -22.38 -14.92 -3.13
C ALA A 154 -23.29 -14.79 -1.90
N ASN A 155 -24.51 -14.33 -2.12
CA ASN A 155 -25.54 -14.09 -1.09
C ASN A 155 -25.16 -13.05 -0.03
N ALA A 156 -24.12 -12.23 -0.27
CA ALA A 156 -23.83 -11.10 0.61
C ALA A 156 -24.98 -10.08 0.55
N VAL A 157 -25.19 -9.35 1.65
CA VAL A 157 -26.17 -8.26 1.74
C VAL A 157 -25.49 -6.90 1.77
N ASP A 158 -24.33 -6.83 2.41
CA ASP A 158 -23.51 -5.62 2.54
C ASP A 158 -22.04 -5.97 2.30
N VAL A 159 -21.36 -5.18 1.47
CA VAL A 159 -19.93 -5.31 1.22
C VAL A 159 -19.30 -3.93 1.31
N GLN A 160 -18.26 -3.79 2.13
CA GLN A 160 -17.56 -2.54 2.40
C GLN A 160 -16.05 -2.76 2.38
N ILE A 161 -15.29 -1.72 2.05
CA ILE A 161 -13.84 -1.67 2.21
C ILE A 161 -13.46 -0.47 3.06
N ASP A 162 -12.61 -0.70 4.07
CA ASP A 162 -11.98 0.35 4.86
C ASP A 162 -10.54 0.56 4.38
N ILE A 163 -10.22 1.81 4.04
CA ILE A 163 -8.90 2.24 3.59
C ILE A 163 -8.53 3.48 4.39
N GLY A 164 -7.50 3.39 5.24
CA GLY A 164 -7.08 4.51 6.08
C GLY A 164 -8.16 5.04 7.02
N GLY A 165 -9.10 4.20 7.47
CA GLY A 165 -10.23 4.61 8.32
C GLY A 165 -11.42 5.21 7.57
N VAL A 166 -11.34 5.31 6.24
CA VAL A 166 -12.47 5.72 5.39
C VAL A 166 -13.15 4.47 4.84
N ARG A 167 -14.46 4.33 5.07
CA ARG A 167 -15.26 3.22 4.56
C ARG A 167 -15.92 3.57 3.23
N TYR A 168 -15.73 2.70 2.25
CA TYR A 168 -16.37 2.76 0.94
C TYR A 168 -17.34 1.58 0.78
N PRO A 169 -18.65 1.81 0.60
CA PRO A 169 -19.61 0.75 0.33
C PRO A 169 -19.48 0.29 -1.13
N PHE A 170 -19.55 -1.02 -1.35
CA PHE A 170 -19.66 -1.57 -2.69
C PHE A 170 -21.12 -1.52 -3.15
N LEU A 171 -21.26 -1.41 -4.47
CA LEU A 171 -22.54 -1.53 -5.17
C LEU A 171 -22.60 -2.90 -5.83
N GLU A 172 -23.69 -3.64 -5.61
CA GLU A 172 -23.98 -4.86 -6.35
C GLU A 172 -24.34 -4.47 -7.79
N THR A 173 -23.49 -4.83 -8.74
CA THR A 173 -23.61 -4.40 -10.14
C THR A 173 -24.28 -5.44 -11.01
N ASP A 174 -24.04 -6.71 -10.69
CA ASP A 174 -24.70 -7.91 -11.19
C ASP A 174 -24.87 -8.84 -9.99
N LYS A 175 -25.72 -9.87 -10.13
CA LYS A 175 -25.96 -10.84 -9.05
C LYS A 175 -24.64 -11.36 -8.49
N ASP A 176 -24.45 -11.18 -7.17
CA ASP A 176 -23.27 -11.59 -6.39
C ASP A 176 -21.97 -10.86 -6.77
N VAL A 177 -22.00 -9.86 -7.66
CA VAL A 177 -20.83 -9.10 -8.15
C VAL A 177 -20.87 -7.68 -7.60
N TRP A 178 -19.89 -7.37 -6.77
CA TRP A 178 -19.77 -6.13 -6.03
C TRP A 178 -18.65 -5.27 -6.61
N THR A 179 -18.91 -3.98 -6.84
CA THR A 179 -17.88 -3.03 -7.25
C THR A 179 -17.85 -1.78 -6.40
N VAL A 180 -16.66 -1.19 -6.23
CA VAL A 180 -16.49 0.11 -5.58
C VAL A 180 -15.42 0.92 -6.32
N ASP A 181 -15.76 2.16 -6.67
CA ASP A 181 -14.80 3.12 -7.20
C ASP A 181 -13.97 3.70 -6.06
N LEU A 182 -12.66 3.82 -6.29
CA LEU A 182 -11.69 4.23 -5.29
C LEU A 182 -11.02 5.51 -5.76
N PRO A 183 -11.45 6.70 -5.30
CA PRO A 183 -10.82 7.98 -5.66
C PRO A 183 -9.51 8.16 -4.88
N LEU A 184 -8.57 7.25 -5.08
CA LEU A 184 -7.28 7.19 -4.42
C LEU A 184 -6.18 7.68 -5.36
N ASP A 185 -5.21 8.37 -4.78
CA ASP A 185 -3.97 8.69 -5.47
C ASP A 185 -3.12 7.43 -5.73
N PRO A 186 -2.11 7.51 -6.61
CA PRO A 186 -1.18 6.41 -6.81
C PRO A 186 -0.40 6.08 -5.53
N GLY A 187 -0.31 4.80 -5.20
CA GLY A 187 0.42 4.32 -4.04
C GLY A 187 -0.10 2.99 -3.48
N PHE A 188 0.56 2.57 -2.41
CA PHE A 188 0.23 1.45 -1.58
C PHE A 188 -0.86 1.82 -0.55
N TYR A 189 -1.84 0.93 -0.39
CA TYR A 189 -2.87 1.05 0.63
C TYR A 189 -3.16 -0.31 1.27
N TYR A 190 -3.07 -0.41 2.60
CA TYR A 190 -3.70 -1.50 3.32
C TYR A 190 -5.22 -1.38 3.21
N VAL A 191 -5.91 -2.51 3.05
CA VAL A 191 -7.36 -2.54 2.91
C VAL A 191 -8.00 -3.61 3.78
N HIS A 192 -9.14 -3.27 4.38
CA HIS A 192 -9.94 -4.20 5.19
C HIS A 192 -11.32 -4.38 4.56
N LEU A 193 -11.58 -5.59 4.05
CA LEU A 193 -12.87 -5.93 3.47
C LEU A 193 -13.84 -6.44 4.54
N TYR A 194 -15.05 -5.90 4.54
CA TYR A 194 -16.15 -6.34 5.38
C TYR A 194 -17.27 -6.86 4.51
N VAL A 195 -17.68 -8.11 4.74
CA VAL A 195 -18.86 -8.73 4.10
C VAL A 195 -19.84 -9.05 5.21
N ASP A 196 -21.02 -8.46 5.15
CA ASP A 196 -22.05 -8.53 6.20
C ASP A 196 -21.48 -8.21 7.60
N ASN A 197 -20.63 -7.17 7.66
CA ASN A 197 -19.86 -6.73 8.83
C ASN A 197 -18.80 -7.72 9.35
N CYS A 198 -18.54 -8.83 8.67
CA CYS A 198 -17.42 -9.71 8.98
C CYS A 198 -16.16 -9.28 8.23
N LEU A 199 -15.06 -9.07 8.95
CA LEU A 199 -13.74 -8.86 8.34
C LEU A 199 -13.32 -10.11 7.58
N VAL A 200 -13.02 -9.98 6.29
CA VAL A 200 -12.60 -11.08 5.42
C VAL A 200 -11.32 -10.73 4.66
N LEU A 201 -10.64 -11.76 4.18
CA LEU A 201 -9.58 -11.62 3.18
C LEU A 201 -10.10 -12.09 1.83
N SER A 202 -9.85 -11.30 0.79
CA SER A 202 -10.05 -11.73 -0.59
C SER A 202 -8.80 -12.43 -1.10
N PRO A 203 -8.92 -13.65 -1.67
CA PRO A 203 -7.79 -14.31 -2.33
C PRO A 203 -7.42 -13.63 -3.66
N PHE A 204 -8.27 -12.74 -4.17
CA PHE A 204 -8.06 -12.01 -5.42
C PHE A 204 -7.37 -10.65 -5.23
N LEU A 205 -7.07 -10.30 -3.99
CA LEU A 205 -6.21 -9.18 -3.64
C LEU A 205 -4.91 -9.71 -3.03
N PRO A 206 -3.80 -8.97 -3.17
CA PRO A 206 -2.58 -9.23 -2.42
C PRO A 206 -2.83 -9.42 -0.93
N ILE A 207 -2.10 -10.33 -0.30
CA ILE A 207 -2.16 -10.56 1.15
C ILE A 207 -0.78 -10.31 1.73
N GLY A 208 -0.64 -9.20 2.45
CA GLY A 208 0.55 -8.89 3.23
C GLY A 208 0.37 -9.26 4.70
N TYR A 209 1.27 -8.74 5.53
CA TYR A 209 1.14 -8.78 6.98
C TYR A 209 1.32 -7.37 7.54
N GLY A 210 0.29 -6.88 8.23
CA GLY A 210 0.21 -5.54 8.80
C GLY A 210 -0.90 -5.50 9.84
N HIS A 211 -0.92 -4.48 10.71
CA HIS A 211 -1.91 -4.41 11.81
C HIS A 211 -1.94 -5.68 12.70
N CYS A 212 -0.80 -6.33 12.89
CA CYS A 212 -0.62 -7.58 13.65
C CYS A 212 -1.37 -8.79 13.07
N ARG A 213 -1.67 -8.82 11.77
CA ARG A 213 -2.40 -9.93 11.12
C ARG A 213 -2.12 -10.00 9.61
N PRO A 214 -2.47 -11.11 8.94
CA PRO A 214 -2.63 -11.10 7.50
C PRO A 214 -3.66 -10.05 7.08
N ALA A 215 -3.32 -9.23 6.09
CA ALA A 215 -4.16 -8.13 5.63
C ALA A 215 -4.11 -8.04 4.10
N ASN A 216 -5.23 -7.70 3.47
CA ASN A 216 -5.18 -7.33 2.06
C ASN A 216 -4.52 -5.95 1.90
N TYR A 217 -3.93 -5.72 0.73
CA TYR A 217 -3.52 -4.39 0.29
C TYR A 217 -3.77 -4.23 -1.21
N ILE A 218 -3.72 -2.99 -1.68
CA ILE A 218 -3.79 -2.64 -3.11
C ILE A 218 -2.64 -1.71 -3.48
N GLU A 219 -2.20 -1.77 -4.73
CA GLU A 219 -1.24 -0.82 -5.31
C GLU A 219 -1.94 -0.07 -6.42
N VAL A 220 -2.33 1.17 -6.12
CA VAL A 220 -2.90 2.07 -7.11
C VAL A 220 -1.77 2.64 -7.95
N GLY A 221 -1.75 2.33 -9.24
CA GLY A 221 -0.80 2.87 -10.19
C GLY A 221 -1.07 4.33 -10.61
N PRO A 222 -0.10 4.96 -11.31
CA PRO A 222 1.20 4.39 -11.68
C PRO A 222 2.12 4.22 -10.45
N MET A 223 2.84 3.10 -10.42
CA MET A 223 3.85 2.87 -9.38
C MET A 223 5.12 3.67 -9.70
N GLU A 224 5.81 4.12 -8.65
CA GLU A 224 7.11 4.76 -8.76
C GLU A 224 8.12 3.89 -9.50
N GLU A 225 8.90 4.49 -10.41
CA GLU A 225 9.76 3.75 -11.34
C GLU A 225 10.83 2.91 -10.62
N PHE A 226 11.33 3.40 -9.49
CA PHE A 226 12.36 2.71 -8.71
C PHE A 226 11.84 1.46 -7.99
N CYS A 227 10.52 1.30 -7.87
CA CYS A 227 9.88 0.12 -7.27
C CYS A 227 9.57 -0.98 -8.29
N LEU A 228 9.64 -0.69 -9.59
CA LEU A 228 9.32 -1.63 -10.66
C LEU A 228 10.35 -2.75 -10.75
N MET A 229 9.89 -3.95 -11.09
CA MET A 229 10.76 -5.05 -11.47
C MET A 229 11.25 -4.83 -12.92
N LYS A 230 12.49 -4.37 -13.06
CA LYS A 230 13.12 -4.10 -14.37
C LYS A 230 13.89 -5.33 -14.87
N ASP A 231 14.19 -5.37 -16.17
CA ASP A 231 15.09 -6.38 -16.77
C ASP A 231 16.55 -6.08 -16.40
N VAL A 232 16.94 -6.48 -15.18
CA VAL A 232 18.27 -6.27 -14.59
C VAL A 232 18.71 -7.53 -13.84
N PRO A 233 20.01 -7.71 -13.52
CA PRO A 233 20.43 -8.79 -12.64
C PRO A 233 19.73 -8.71 -11.28
N HIS A 234 19.10 -9.80 -10.87
CA HIS A 234 18.32 -9.87 -9.63
C HIS A 234 19.06 -10.57 -8.49
N GLY A 235 18.96 -10.00 -7.29
CA GLY A 235 19.43 -10.64 -6.07
C GLY A 235 18.53 -11.81 -5.65
N THR A 236 19.03 -12.64 -4.73
CA THR A 236 18.25 -13.75 -4.17
C THR A 236 17.61 -13.36 -2.84
N ILE A 237 16.34 -13.70 -2.65
CA ILE A 237 15.65 -13.58 -1.37
C ILE A 237 15.69 -14.93 -0.68
N ARG A 238 16.29 -14.99 0.52
CA ARG A 238 16.47 -16.22 1.31
C ARG A 238 15.70 -16.11 2.61
N HIS A 239 14.89 -17.12 2.89
CA HIS A 239 14.22 -17.25 4.17
C HIS A 239 15.05 -18.17 5.08
N GLU A 240 15.48 -17.62 6.20
CA GLU A 240 16.46 -18.22 7.08
C GLU A 240 15.88 -18.54 8.46
N TYR A 241 16.41 -19.59 9.06
CA TYR A 241 16.00 -20.08 10.37
C TYR A 241 17.24 -20.18 11.27
N PHE A 242 17.15 -19.64 12.48
CA PHE A 242 18.24 -19.68 13.45
C PHE A 242 17.68 -19.90 14.86
N VAL A 243 18.49 -20.48 15.74
CA VAL A 243 18.11 -20.65 17.15
C VAL A 243 18.48 -19.37 17.89
N SER A 244 17.49 -18.63 18.39
CA SER A 244 17.71 -17.48 19.25
C SER A 244 17.86 -17.94 20.69
N ARG A 245 18.99 -17.58 21.31
CA ARG A 245 19.19 -17.75 22.76
C ARG A 245 18.41 -16.72 23.54
N THR A 246 18.23 -15.54 22.96
CA THR A 246 17.48 -14.42 23.56
C THR A 246 16.00 -14.77 23.74
N THR A 247 15.36 -15.37 22.74
CA THR A 247 13.94 -15.79 22.83
C THR A 247 13.76 -17.23 23.31
N GLY A 248 14.81 -18.05 23.23
CA GLY A 248 14.77 -19.47 23.56
C GLY A 248 14.06 -20.33 22.51
N ARG A 249 13.84 -19.82 21.30
CA ARG A 249 13.12 -20.50 20.21
C ARG A 249 13.89 -20.46 18.90
N THR A 250 13.42 -21.22 17.91
CA THR A 250 13.85 -21.02 16.52
C THR A 250 13.08 -19.85 15.95
N GLU A 251 13.80 -18.83 15.52
CA GLU A 251 13.28 -17.60 14.93
C GLU A 251 13.68 -17.54 13.45
N THR A 252 13.12 -16.57 12.72
CA THR A 252 13.32 -16.44 11.28
C THR A 252 13.73 -15.04 10.86
N CYS A 253 14.54 -14.96 9.80
CA CYS A 253 14.80 -13.70 9.10
C CYS A 253 14.75 -13.91 7.59
N VAL A 254 14.58 -12.82 6.85
CA VAL A 254 14.66 -12.78 5.39
C VAL A 254 15.92 -12.02 5.02
N CYS A 255 16.70 -12.56 4.09
CA CYS A 255 17.93 -11.97 3.60
C CYS A 255 17.82 -11.70 2.10
N TYR A 256 18.04 -10.45 1.69
CA TYR A 256 18.40 -10.15 0.30
C TYR A 256 19.91 -10.32 0.14
N VAL A 257 20.30 -11.05 -0.90
CA VAL A 257 21.69 -11.32 -1.27
C VAL A 257 21.91 -10.80 -2.69
N PRO A 258 22.90 -9.93 -2.93
CA PRO A 258 23.03 -9.20 -4.19
C PRO A 258 23.34 -10.13 -5.38
N PRO A 259 23.04 -9.72 -6.62
CA PRO A 259 23.42 -10.44 -7.84
C PRO A 259 24.92 -10.75 -7.86
N GLY A 260 25.30 -11.91 -8.40
CA GLY A 260 26.70 -12.32 -8.53
C GLY A 260 27.34 -12.83 -7.24
N TYR A 261 26.58 -12.92 -6.13
CA TYR A 261 27.10 -13.41 -4.85
C TYR A 261 27.65 -14.83 -4.96
N GLU A 262 26.94 -15.77 -5.61
CA GLU A 262 27.33 -17.18 -5.64
C GLU A 262 28.54 -17.46 -6.55
N GLU A 263 28.72 -16.67 -7.59
CA GLU A 263 29.86 -16.76 -8.50
C GLU A 263 31.12 -16.08 -7.94
N GLY A 264 30.93 -15.16 -6.99
CA GLY A 264 31.98 -14.36 -6.39
C GLY A 264 32.61 -14.96 -5.12
N SER A 265 33.79 -14.46 -4.77
CA SER A 265 34.49 -14.77 -3.51
C SER A 265 34.63 -13.57 -2.58
N GLY A 266 33.95 -12.45 -2.88
CA GLY A 266 34.02 -11.22 -2.10
C GLY A 266 33.25 -11.30 -0.78
N GLU A 267 33.62 -10.44 0.17
CA GLU A 267 32.84 -10.17 1.38
C GLU A 267 32.06 -8.87 1.22
N TYR A 268 30.82 -8.87 1.69
CA TYR A 268 29.85 -7.79 1.48
C TYR A 268 29.56 -7.05 2.79
N PRO A 269 29.30 -5.73 2.77
CA PRO A 269 28.71 -5.05 3.90
C PRO A 269 27.26 -5.51 4.14
N VAL A 270 26.71 -5.21 5.32
CA VAL A 270 25.38 -5.65 5.74
C VAL A 270 24.54 -4.48 6.25
N LEU A 271 23.34 -4.35 5.70
CA LEU A 271 22.26 -3.52 6.24
C LEU A 271 21.26 -4.38 7.01
N TYR A 272 21.06 -4.08 8.29
CA TYR A 272 19.96 -4.64 9.09
C TYR A 272 18.76 -3.70 9.01
N LEU A 273 17.66 -4.16 8.41
CA LEU A 273 16.51 -3.33 8.03
C LEU A 273 15.24 -3.79 8.76
N GLN A 274 14.71 -2.93 9.63
CA GLN A 274 13.59 -3.25 10.54
C GLN A 274 12.26 -2.66 10.09
N HIS A 275 11.20 -3.44 10.31
CA HIS A 275 9.81 -3.07 10.00
C HIS A 275 9.14 -2.34 11.18
N GLY A 276 7.89 -1.91 10.98
CA GLY A 276 7.10 -1.19 11.98
C GLY A 276 6.31 -2.10 12.91
N PHE A 277 5.55 -1.48 13.82
CA PHE A 277 4.65 -2.21 14.71
C PHE A 277 3.55 -2.93 13.92
N GLY A 278 3.30 -4.19 14.25
CA GLY A 278 2.27 -5.00 13.62
C GLY A 278 2.63 -5.56 12.24
N GLU A 279 3.86 -5.38 11.81
CA GLU A 279 4.44 -6.00 10.61
C GLU A 279 5.35 -7.18 10.99
N ASN A 280 6.09 -7.74 10.03
CA ASN A 280 7.03 -8.83 10.26
C ASN A 280 8.22 -8.78 9.27
N GLU A 281 9.12 -9.78 9.34
CA GLU A 281 10.35 -9.89 8.57
C GLU A 281 10.17 -9.87 7.04
N ARG A 282 8.94 -10.03 6.55
CA ARG A 282 8.62 -10.04 5.12
C ARG A 282 8.17 -8.67 4.58
N GLY A 283 7.89 -7.71 5.47
CA GLY A 283 7.32 -6.40 5.14
C GLY A 283 8.09 -5.68 4.03
N TRP A 284 9.40 -5.56 4.22
CA TRP A 284 10.29 -4.85 3.30
C TRP A 284 10.42 -5.49 1.91
N ILE A 285 10.16 -6.79 1.78
CA ILE A 285 10.15 -7.46 0.47
C ILE A 285 8.81 -7.18 -0.24
N TRP A 286 7.69 -7.48 0.40
CA TRP A 286 6.40 -7.45 -0.29
C TRP A 286 5.84 -6.03 -0.39
N GLN A 287 5.64 -5.38 0.75
CA GLN A 287 5.15 -4.01 0.80
C GLN A 287 6.29 -3.00 0.57
N GLY A 288 7.53 -3.32 0.93
CA GLY A 288 8.65 -2.40 0.73
C GLY A 288 9.31 -2.45 -0.65
N LYS A 289 9.14 -3.55 -1.39
CA LYS A 289 9.79 -3.79 -2.70
C LYS A 289 11.31 -3.57 -2.67
N VAL A 290 11.96 -3.73 -1.52
CA VAL A 290 13.38 -3.36 -1.32
C VAL A 290 14.32 -4.13 -2.25
N ASN A 291 13.96 -5.35 -2.63
CA ASN A 291 14.73 -6.15 -3.60
C ASN A 291 14.72 -5.50 -4.99
N HIS A 292 13.58 -4.98 -5.48
CA HIS A 292 13.54 -4.27 -6.77
C HIS A 292 14.32 -2.96 -6.68
N ILE A 293 14.12 -2.20 -5.60
CA ILE A 293 14.82 -0.94 -5.38
C ILE A 293 16.34 -1.17 -5.39
N MET A 294 16.81 -2.19 -4.66
CA MET A 294 18.23 -2.53 -4.59
C MET A 294 18.78 -3.02 -5.93
N ASP A 295 18.09 -3.94 -6.62
CA ASP A 295 18.50 -4.44 -7.94
C ASP A 295 18.62 -3.30 -8.96
N ASN A 296 17.64 -2.40 -9.00
CA ASN A 296 17.64 -1.23 -9.88
C ASN A 296 18.82 -0.29 -9.57
N LEU A 297 19.05 0.03 -8.29
CA LEU A 297 20.18 0.87 -7.88
C LEU A 297 21.54 0.22 -8.20
N LEU A 298 21.65 -1.11 -8.10
CA LEU A 298 22.87 -1.84 -8.47
C LEU A 298 23.11 -1.81 -9.97
N ALA A 299 22.07 -2.03 -10.78
CA ALA A 299 22.16 -1.95 -12.24
C ALA A 299 22.55 -0.55 -12.72
N GLU A 300 22.10 0.48 -12.00
CA GLU A 300 22.46 1.89 -12.25
C GLU A 300 23.85 2.28 -11.70
N GLY A 301 24.53 1.39 -10.97
CA GLY A 301 25.82 1.67 -10.34
C GLY A 301 25.76 2.70 -9.21
N LYS A 302 24.59 2.88 -8.59
CA LYS A 302 24.32 3.90 -7.55
C LYS A 302 24.43 3.36 -6.12
N ALA A 303 24.42 2.05 -5.92
CA ALA A 303 24.56 1.43 -4.60
C ALA A 303 25.74 0.46 -4.56
N VAL A 304 26.33 0.32 -3.37
CA VAL A 304 27.32 -0.73 -3.10
C VAL A 304 26.60 -2.07 -2.96
N PRO A 305 27.02 -3.16 -3.63
CA PRO A 305 26.50 -4.50 -3.38
C PRO A 305 26.59 -4.87 -1.90
N MET A 306 25.46 -5.18 -1.27
CA MET A 306 25.36 -5.45 0.17
C MET A 306 24.31 -6.52 0.47
N LEU A 307 24.43 -7.20 1.61
CA LEU A 307 23.34 -7.99 2.16
C LEU A 307 22.35 -7.06 2.87
N ILE A 308 21.05 -7.36 2.75
CA ILE A 308 20.01 -6.72 3.55
C ILE A 308 19.31 -7.79 4.38
N VAL A 309 19.36 -7.66 5.70
CA VAL A 309 18.81 -8.63 6.66
C VAL A 309 17.59 -8.02 7.34
N MET A 310 16.44 -8.67 7.17
CA MET A 310 15.15 -8.27 7.70
C MET A 310 14.69 -9.34 8.70
N ALA A 311 14.61 -8.98 9.98
CA ALA A 311 14.18 -9.89 11.05
C ALA A 311 12.88 -9.40 11.67
N ASN A 312 12.21 -10.26 12.44
CA ASN A 312 10.98 -9.88 13.13
C ASN A 312 11.28 -9.06 14.40
N GLY A 313 11.09 -7.75 14.34
CA GLY A 313 11.30 -6.84 15.47
C GLY A 313 10.21 -6.90 16.54
N MET A 314 9.09 -7.62 16.30
CA MET A 314 7.96 -7.76 17.23
C MET A 314 8.18 -8.94 18.19
N VAL A 315 9.23 -8.89 19.00
CA VAL A 315 9.56 -9.98 19.93
C VAL A 315 8.55 -10.00 21.09
N MET A 316 7.71 -11.03 21.10
CA MET A 316 6.64 -11.24 22.09
C MET A 316 7.05 -12.25 23.16
N THR A 317 6.87 -11.90 24.43
CA THR A 317 7.03 -12.83 25.57
C THR A 317 5.74 -12.97 26.35
N GLU A 318 5.48 -14.14 26.91
CA GLU A 318 4.39 -14.35 27.86
C GLU A 318 4.72 -13.67 29.19
N CYS A 319 3.79 -12.88 29.72
CA CYS A 319 3.88 -12.23 31.03
C CYS A 319 2.86 -12.83 32.01
N GLU A 320 2.78 -12.27 33.22
CA GLU A 320 1.87 -12.74 34.25
C GLU A 320 0.42 -12.84 33.73
N ALA A 321 -0.29 -13.88 34.17
CA ALA A 321 -1.64 -14.23 33.74
C ALA A 321 -1.80 -14.65 32.27
N GLY A 322 -0.73 -15.12 31.61
CA GLY A 322 -0.79 -15.74 30.27
C GLY A 322 -1.04 -14.75 29.13
N LYS A 323 -0.71 -13.48 29.35
CA LYS A 323 -0.83 -12.43 28.33
C LYS A 323 0.48 -12.32 27.55
N LEU A 324 0.40 -12.03 26.25
CA LEU A 324 1.58 -11.69 25.47
C LEU A 324 1.90 -10.19 25.62
N GLN A 325 3.16 -9.88 25.86
CA GLN A 325 3.67 -8.52 25.92
C GLN A 325 4.78 -8.34 24.89
N LEU A 326 4.72 -7.25 24.14
CA LEU A 326 5.80 -6.83 23.27
C LEU A 326 6.99 -6.35 24.10
N ARG A 327 8.17 -6.93 23.85
CA ARG A 327 9.41 -6.58 24.54
C ARG A 327 10.35 -5.89 23.56
N HIS A 328 10.15 -4.59 23.37
CA HIS A 328 10.90 -3.78 22.41
C HIS A 328 12.42 -3.92 22.57
N GLU A 329 12.92 -3.98 23.80
CA GLU A 329 14.34 -4.13 24.10
C GLU A 329 14.91 -5.51 23.77
N LEU A 330 14.07 -6.55 23.75
CA LEU A 330 14.53 -7.92 23.57
C LEU A 330 15.03 -8.15 22.15
N PHE A 331 14.46 -7.45 21.16
CA PHE A 331 14.97 -7.47 19.79
C PHE A 331 16.41 -6.94 19.70
N LEU A 332 16.78 -5.94 20.50
CA LEU A 332 18.13 -5.36 20.44
C LEU A 332 19.18 -6.40 20.86
N GLU A 333 18.86 -7.17 21.90
CA GLU A 333 19.70 -8.28 22.35
C GLU A 333 19.68 -9.44 21.36
N GLU A 334 18.54 -9.79 20.77
CA GLU A 334 18.46 -10.83 19.74
C GLU A 334 19.31 -10.46 18.51
N LEU A 335 19.25 -9.20 18.07
CA LEU A 335 20.04 -8.72 16.95
C LEU A 335 21.54 -8.87 17.23
N LYS A 336 21.97 -8.38 18.40
CA LYS A 336 23.38 -8.37 18.83
C LYS A 336 23.93 -9.77 19.10
N GLN A 337 23.18 -10.59 19.82
CA GLN A 337 23.67 -11.86 20.35
C GLN A 337 23.39 -13.06 19.43
N ASP A 338 22.35 -13.00 18.61
CA ASP A 338 21.90 -14.14 17.80
C ASP A 338 21.98 -13.85 16.30
N ILE A 339 21.35 -12.77 15.81
CA ILE A 339 21.21 -12.52 14.36
C ILE A 339 22.55 -12.12 13.72
N ILE A 340 23.26 -11.13 14.27
CA ILE A 340 24.56 -10.70 13.72
C ILE A 340 25.54 -11.89 13.64
N PRO A 341 25.76 -12.66 14.73
CA PRO A 341 26.63 -13.83 14.67
C PRO A 341 26.17 -14.90 13.67
N PHE A 342 24.86 -15.15 13.56
CA PHE A 342 24.31 -16.08 12.59
C PHE A 342 24.63 -15.67 11.14
N ILE A 343 24.40 -14.39 10.81
CA ILE A 343 24.69 -13.85 9.48
C ILE A 343 26.19 -13.92 9.18
N GLU A 344 27.04 -13.54 10.13
CA GLU A 344 28.51 -13.57 9.99
C GLU A 344 29.11 -14.98 9.90
N GLN A 345 28.38 -15.99 10.34
CA GLN A 345 28.75 -17.39 10.20
C GLN A 345 28.31 -17.96 8.86
N LYS A 346 27.11 -17.57 8.39
CA LYS A 346 26.47 -18.16 7.22
C LYS A 346 26.85 -17.49 5.91
N TYR A 347 27.08 -16.17 5.93
CA TYR A 347 27.33 -15.35 4.75
C TYR A 347 28.74 -14.78 4.72
N ARG A 348 29.23 -14.46 3.52
CA ARG A 348 30.50 -13.77 3.29
C ARG A 348 30.31 -12.28 3.53
N VAL A 349 30.43 -11.88 4.78
CA VAL A 349 30.19 -10.50 5.19
C VAL A 349 31.38 -9.92 5.94
N LYS A 350 31.57 -8.62 5.76
CA LYS A 350 32.52 -7.84 6.56
C LYS A 350 31.92 -7.59 7.95
N LYS A 351 32.74 -7.76 8.99
CA LYS A 351 32.30 -7.87 10.39
C LYS A 351 32.56 -6.63 11.22
N ASP A 352 33.28 -5.65 10.67
CA ASP A 352 33.54 -4.39 11.35
C ASP A 352 32.35 -3.42 11.18
N ARG A 353 32.28 -2.42 12.07
CA ARG A 353 31.18 -1.45 12.08
C ARG A 353 31.12 -0.56 10.85
N GLU A 354 32.23 -0.30 10.17
CA GLU A 354 32.23 0.54 8.97
C GLU A 354 31.52 -0.15 7.80
N HIS A 355 31.31 -1.47 7.90
CA HIS A 355 30.56 -2.27 6.93
C HIS A 355 29.22 -2.81 7.49
N ARG A 356 28.76 -2.24 8.61
CA ARG A 356 27.47 -2.57 9.22
C ARG A 356 26.58 -1.33 9.34
N ALA A 357 25.41 -1.40 8.71
CA ALA A 357 24.38 -0.38 8.76
C ALA A 357 23.12 -0.93 9.47
N MET A 358 22.35 -0.04 10.08
CA MET A 358 21.01 -0.34 10.57
C MET A 358 20.02 0.72 10.12
N ALA A 359 18.83 0.31 9.72
CA ALA A 359 17.74 1.23 9.47
C ALA A 359 16.40 0.61 9.86
N GLY A 360 15.38 1.43 10.02
CA GLY A 360 14.03 0.92 10.22
C GLY A 360 12.96 1.99 10.14
N LEU A 361 11.72 1.52 9.98
CA LEU A 361 10.54 2.38 9.89
C LEU A 361 9.75 2.38 11.21
N SER A 362 9.19 3.52 11.61
CA SER A 362 8.30 3.64 12.77
C SER A 362 8.89 3.00 14.05
N MET A 363 8.29 1.94 14.59
CA MET A 363 8.89 1.15 15.69
C MET A 363 10.32 0.67 15.42
N GLY A 364 10.61 0.19 14.20
CA GLY A 364 11.95 -0.23 13.79
C GLY A 364 12.96 0.92 13.77
N SER A 365 12.51 2.16 13.56
CA SER A 365 13.36 3.34 13.69
C SER A 365 13.75 3.59 15.15
N MET A 366 12.83 3.42 16.11
CA MET A 366 13.15 3.54 17.54
C MET A 366 14.13 2.45 17.95
N GLN A 367 13.93 1.22 17.49
CA GLN A 367 14.89 0.12 17.71
C GLN A 367 16.27 0.46 17.14
N THR A 368 16.32 1.07 15.97
CA THR A 368 17.56 1.55 15.35
C THR A 368 18.22 2.63 16.20
N SER A 369 17.49 3.68 16.60
CA SER A 369 18.00 4.76 17.45
C SER A 369 18.54 4.25 18.79
N MET A 370 17.81 3.34 19.44
CA MET A 370 18.25 2.74 20.68
C MET A 370 19.54 1.93 20.52
N LEU A 371 19.70 1.15 19.45
CA LEU A 371 20.92 0.37 19.21
C LEU A 371 22.13 1.24 18.92
N ILE A 372 21.99 2.27 18.10
CA ILE A 372 23.13 3.15 17.80
C ILE A 372 23.56 3.98 19.01
N GLY A 373 22.66 4.26 19.97
CA GLY A 373 23.01 4.92 21.23
C GLY A 373 23.49 3.97 22.33
N LYS A 374 22.99 2.72 22.40
CA LYS A 374 23.39 1.73 23.41
C LYS A 374 24.67 0.98 23.04
N ASP A 375 24.87 0.67 21.76
CA ASP A 375 26.00 -0.10 21.24
C ASP A 375 26.60 0.61 19.98
N PRO A 376 27.08 1.87 20.09
CA PRO A 376 27.58 2.68 18.96
C PRO A 376 28.76 2.06 18.19
N GLU A 377 29.47 1.13 18.81
CA GLU A 377 30.57 0.37 18.21
C GLU A 377 30.11 -0.69 17.21
N LEU A 378 28.80 -1.01 17.14
CA LEU A 378 28.29 -2.02 16.21
C LEU A 378 28.00 -1.47 14.82
N PHE A 379 27.58 -0.20 14.73
CA PHE A 379 27.08 0.39 13.49
C PHE A 379 27.76 1.72 13.20
N ALA A 380 28.05 1.97 11.93
CA ALA A 380 28.57 3.28 11.48
C ALA A 380 27.57 4.04 10.60
N TRP A 381 26.44 3.42 10.24
CA TRP A 381 25.43 3.98 9.34
C TRP A 381 24.04 3.69 9.89
N ALA A 382 23.20 4.72 10.00
CA ALA A 382 21.88 4.65 10.62
C ALA A 382 20.81 5.33 9.75
N GLY A 383 19.65 4.71 9.60
CA GLY A 383 18.49 5.28 8.90
C GLY A 383 17.20 5.20 9.69
N LEU A 384 16.56 6.34 9.96
CA LEU A 384 15.32 6.45 10.71
C LEU A 384 14.19 6.91 9.77
N PHE A 385 13.26 6.01 9.41
CA PHE A 385 12.18 6.28 8.46
C PHE A 385 10.83 6.44 9.18
N SER A 386 10.11 7.53 8.92
CA SER A 386 9.03 8.02 9.80
C SER A 386 9.41 7.85 11.26
N GLY A 387 10.63 8.30 11.56
CA GLY A 387 11.41 7.70 12.61
C GLY A 387 11.93 8.68 13.65
N PHE A 388 12.31 8.09 14.78
CA PHE A 388 12.44 8.80 16.04
C PHE A 388 13.82 8.59 16.65
N LEU A 389 14.47 9.66 17.07
CA LEU A 389 15.58 9.56 18.00
C LEU A 389 15.06 9.18 19.38
N HIS A 390 14.02 9.86 19.85
CA HIS A 390 13.37 9.53 21.11
C HIS A 390 12.58 8.21 21.03
N ASN A 391 12.66 7.44 22.10
CA ASN A 391 11.74 6.35 22.36
C ASN A 391 10.40 6.94 22.82
N LEU A 392 9.32 6.53 22.16
CA LEU A 392 7.95 6.98 22.44
C LEU A 392 7.10 5.87 23.08
N VAL A 393 7.68 4.69 23.33
CA VAL A 393 6.91 3.52 23.77
C VAL A 393 6.90 3.37 25.29
N GLY A 394 5.68 3.25 25.84
CA GLY A 394 5.41 3.04 27.26
C GLY A 394 4.96 4.32 27.97
N GLU A 395 4.48 4.18 29.22
CA GLU A 395 4.03 5.34 30.02
C GLU A 395 5.21 6.26 30.43
N HIS A 396 6.39 5.67 30.61
CA HIS A 396 7.64 6.36 30.94
C HIS A 396 8.77 5.80 30.06
N PRO A 397 8.85 6.24 28.79
CA PRO A 397 9.82 5.68 27.85
C PRO A 397 11.25 5.99 28.30
N ASP A 398 12.08 4.94 28.38
CA ASP A 398 13.51 5.10 28.60
C ASP A 398 14.17 5.70 27.36
N ASN A 399 14.84 6.82 27.56
CA ASN A 399 15.57 7.59 26.54
C ASN A 399 17.07 7.71 26.87
N SER A 400 17.59 6.83 27.72
CA SER A 400 19.00 6.83 28.14
C SER A 400 20.00 6.69 26.99
N HIS A 401 19.61 6.09 25.85
CA HIS A 401 20.45 5.98 24.66
C HIS A 401 20.81 7.35 24.05
N LEU A 402 19.98 8.37 24.27
CA LEU A 402 20.23 9.73 23.78
C LEU A 402 21.44 10.40 24.45
N GLU A 403 21.82 9.93 25.65
CA GLU A 403 23.01 10.41 26.37
C GLU A 403 24.31 10.14 25.61
N GLU A 404 24.34 9.06 24.81
CA GLU A 404 25.45 8.79 23.90
C GLU A 404 25.30 9.61 22.62
N ILE A 405 24.10 9.65 22.02
CA ILE A 405 23.84 10.34 20.75
C ILE A 405 24.18 11.84 20.83
N ARG A 406 23.93 12.47 21.98
CA ARG A 406 24.23 13.91 22.20
C ARG A 406 25.72 14.22 22.31
N LYS A 407 26.60 13.21 22.41
CA LYS A 407 28.05 13.45 22.53
C LYS A 407 28.61 13.88 21.17
N PRO A 408 29.49 14.89 21.10
CA PRO A 408 30.16 15.26 19.85
C PRO A 408 30.92 14.08 19.22
N GLU A 409 31.43 13.16 20.02
CA GLU A 409 32.09 11.93 19.59
C GLU A 409 31.17 11.06 18.74
N PHE A 410 29.87 10.96 19.08
CA PHE A 410 28.91 10.17 18.33
C PHE A 410 28.82 10.66 16.88
N SER A 411 28.58 11.96 16.67
CA SER A 411 28.48 12.55 15.33
C SER A 411 29.79 12.46 14.53
N ARG A 412 30.95 12.50 15.20
CA ARG A 412 32.25 12.30 14.52
C ARG A 412 32.46 10.85 14.08
N ASN A 413 31.90 9.90 14.84
CA ASN A 413 32.10 8.46 14.64
C ASN A 413 30.99 7.78 13.84
N MET A 414 29.82 8.40 13.71
CA MET A 414 28.72 7.97 12.86
C MET A 414 28.97 8.50 11.45
N LYS A 415 29.17 7.61 10.47
CA LYS A 415 29.43 7.98 9.07
C LYS A 415 28.19 8.57 8.41
N LEU A 416 27.02 8.06 8.79
CA LEU A 416 25.73 8.54 8.31
C LEU A 416 24.65 8.35 9.38
N LEU A 417 23.94 9.41 9.69
CA LEU A 417 22.63 9.35 10.34
C LEU A 417 21.61 9.99 9.40
N PHE A 418 20.70 9.19 8.86
CA PHE A 418 19.62 9.63 7.99
C PHE A 418 18.30 9.65 8.75
N ARG A 419 17.51 10.72 8.59
CA ARG A 419 16.19 10.90 9.18
C ARG A 419 15.22 11.34 8.08
N GLY A 420 14.17 10.55 7.82
CA GLY A 420 13.18 10.83 6.78
C GLY A 420 11.75 10.67 7.28
N MET A 421 10.84 11.60 6.97
CA MET A 421 9.42 11.51 7.35
C MET A 421 8.50 12.14 6.30
N GLY A 422 7.26 11.65 6.22
CA GLY A 422 6.20 12.25 5.42
C GLY A 422 5.61 13.50 6.07
N ARG A 423 5.29 14.56 5.31
CA ARG A 423 4.74 15.82 5.85
C ARG A 423 3.34 15.68 6.45
N GLN A 424 2.63 14.61 6.10
CA GLN A 424 1.28 14.31 6.59
C GLN A 424 1.32 13.15 7.61
N ASP A 425 2.50 12.78 8.11
CA ASP A 425 2.67 11.75 9.12
C ASP A 425 2.12 12.24 10.49
N ASP A 426 1.33 11.41 11.16
CA ASP A 426 0.70 11.74 12.44
C ASP A 426 1.73 12.06 13.54
N PHE A 427 2.99 11.62 13.36
CA PHE A 427 4.08 11.88 14.29
C PHE A 427 4.99 13.04 13.89
N TRP A 428 4.56 13.91 12.96
CA TRP A 428 5.35 15.06 12.49
C TRP A 428 5.92 15.92 13.62
N LYS A 429 5.11 16.17 14.66
CA LYS A 429 5.55 16.96 15.81
C LYS A 429 6.74 16.32 16.55
N ASN A 430 6.76 14.99 16.70
CA ASN A 430 7.89 14.30 17.32
C ASN A 430 9.16 14.39 16.47
N PHE A 431 9.00 14.43 15.14
CA PHE A 431 10.11 14.65 14.22
C PHE A 431 10.72 16.05 14.36
N GLU A 432 9.89 17.07 14.56
CA GLU A 432 10.33 18.44 14.86
C GLU A 432 11.00 18.53 16.25
N GLU A 433 10.51 17.80 17.25
CA GLU A 433 11.16 17.70 18.58
C GLU A 433 12.56 17.08 18.47
N ASP A 434 12.72 16.03 17.65
CA ASP A 434 14.02 15.44 17.34
C ASP A 434 14.94 16.38 16.53
N ASP A 435 14.38 17.25 15.70
CA ASP A 435 15.15 18.29 14.99
C ASP A 435 15.73 19.28 15.99
N ALA A 436 14.93 19.76 16.95
CA ALA A 436 15.40 20.64 18.02
C ALA A 436 16.50 19.96 18.85
N PHE A 437 16.36 18.67 19.16
CA PHE A 437 17.42 17.90 19.83
C PHE A 437 18.71 17.84 19.00
N CYS A 438 18.62 17.58 17.69
CA CYS A 438 19.78 17.56 16.81
C CYS A 438 20.47 18.93 16.76
N GLU A 439 19.71 20.02 16.71
CA GLU A 439 20.24 21.38 16.70
C GLU A 439 20.93 21.73 18.03
N GLU A 440 20.28 21.45 19.17
CA GLU A 440 20.79 21.74 20.51
C GLU A 440 22.15 21.05 20.77
N TYR A 441 22.26 19.77 20.41
CA TYR A 441 23.45 18.97 20.67
C TYR A 441 24.39 18.84 19.47
N SER A 442 24.11 19.57 18.38
CA SER A 442 24.89 19.53 17.13
C SER A 442 25.06 18.10 16.59
N VAL A 443 23.98 17.30 16.64
CA VAL A 443 23.96 15.96 16.08
C VAL A 443 23.93 16.05 14.55
N VAL A 444 24.95 15.52 13.89
CA VAL A 444 25.06 15.57 12.42
C VAL A 444 24.16 14.51 11.81
N CYS A 445 23.13 14.94 11.07
CA CYS A 445 22.25 14.04 10.33
C CYS A 445 21.83 14.63 8.97
N ILE A 446 21.44 13.74 8.04
CA ILE A 446 20.74 14.09 6.81
C ILE A 446 19.25 14.01 7.09
N ARG A 447 18.58 15.15 7.02
CA ARG A 447 17.13 15.26 7.17
C ARG A 447 16.45 15.29 5.79
N ARG A 448 15.40 14.49 5.62
CA ARG A 448 14.55 14.45 4.41
C ARG A 448 13.07 14.50 4.77
N GLU A 449 12.32 15.20 3.93
CA GLU A 449 10.87 15.27 4.01
C GLU A 449 10.28 14.71 2.72
N TYR A 450 9.17 14.00 2.83
CA TYR A 450 8.46 13.42 1.70
C TYR A 450 6.99 13.84 1.74
N GLU A 451 6.32 13.80 0.59
CA GLU A 451 4.86 13.78 0.57
C GLU A 451 4.35 12.39 0.92
N GLY A 452 3.37 12.35 1.83
CA GLY A 452 2.71 11.14 2.31
C GLY A 452 2.55 11.13 3.83
N GLY A 453 1.78 10.14 4.31
CA GLY A 453 1.55 9.90 5.73
C GLY A 453 2.50 8.85 6.31
N HIS A 454 2.03 8.18 7.36
CA HIS A 454 2.75 7.11 8.06
C HIS A 454 2.59 5.75 7.36
N ASP A 455 3.10 5.64 6.13
CA ASP A 455 2.84 4.47 5.28
C ASP A 455 4.00 4.10 4.33
N TRP A 456 3.84 2.95 3.65
CA TRP A 456 4.83 2.38 2.74
C TRP A 456 5.18 3.29 1.55
N ASN A 457 4.34 4.25 1.16
CA ASN A 457 4.66 5.19 0.09
C ASN A 457 5.82 6.10 0.47
N VAL A 458 5.91 6.47 1.74
CA VAL A 458 7.03 7.26 2.29
C VAL A 458 8.23 6.36 2.53
N TRP A 459 8.05 5.18 3.13
CA TRP A 459 9.18 4.32 3.51
C TRP A 459 9.94 3.76 2.30
N ARG A 460 9.26 3.51 1.18
CA ARG A 460 9.89 3.19 -0.12
C ARG A 460 10.83 4.30 -0.60
N LYS A 461 10.41 5.56 -0.49
CA LYS A 461 11.23 6.73 -0.87
C LYS A 461 12.42 6.90 0.07
N CYS A 462 12.21 6.71 1.38
CA CYS A 462 13.28 6.74 2.37
C CYS A 462 14.37 5.69 2.08
N ILE A 463 14.02 4.42 1.86
CA ILE A 463 15.02 3.38 1.60
C ILE A 463 15.72 3.60 0.25
N HIS A 464 14.99 4.06 -0.78
CA HIS A 464 15.56 4.41 -2.07
C HIS A 464 16.65 5.49 -1.95
N ASP A 465 16.41 6.55 -1.18
CA ASP A 465 17.38 7.63 -1.00
C ASP A 465 18.53 7.22 -0.07
N PHE A 466 18.28 6.32 0.88
CA PHE A 466 19.26 5.89 1.88
C PHE A 466 20.29 4.90 1.31
N LEU A 467 19.87 3.91 0.51
CA LEU A 467 20.75 2.85 0.00
C LEU A 467 22.00 3.38 -0.75
N PRO A 468 21.91 4.40 -1.62
CA PRO A 468 23.08 4.98 -2.30
C PRO A 468 24.09 5.67 -1.39
N MET A 469 23.70 6.02 -0.16
CA MET A 469 24.56 6.73 0.80
C MET A 469 25.38 5.77 1.68
N LEU A 470 25.13 4.46 1.59
CA LEU A 470 25.75 3.46 2.45
C LEU A 470 27.09 2.98 1.91
N PHE A 471 28.08 2.88 2.81
CA PHE A 471 29.38 2.24 2.57
C PHE A 471 30.23 2.90 1.47
N VAL A 472 30.07 4.23 1.31
CA VAL A 472 30.79 5.07 0.34
C VAL A 472 31.96 5.85 0.92
#